data_AF-A0A914ERE0-F1
#
_entry.id   AF-A0A914ERE0-F1
#
_cell.length_a   1.000
_cell.length_b   1.000
_cell.length_c   1.000
_cell.angle_alpha   90.00
_cell.angle_beta   90.00
_cell.angle_gamma   90.00
#
_symmetry.space_group_name_H-M   'P 1'
#
loop_
_entity.id
_entity.type
_entity.pdbx_description
1 polymer ?
#
loop_
_entity_poly.entity_id
_entity_poly.type
_entity_poly.pdbx_seq_one_letter_code
_entity_poly.pdbx_strand_id
1 'polypeptide(L)'
;MASIATNIEDENGDIHRFVIYRWPLPNQRDPACLEGLKVFRPNVKISIINPYHRKARDGHNTIRVEGPEYVKLNTSMIDKQCHVCGKEGKALPSCSQCKMALYCSKECQTFDWVELNHRGICKYLKMFSRLI
;
A
#
# COMPACT_ATOMS: atom_id res chain seq x y z
N MET A 1 13.00 -12.80 8.53
CA MET A 1 12.31 -11.92 7.55
C MET A 1 10.93 -12.51 7.29
N ALA A 2 9.91 -11.67 7.14
CA ALA A 2 8.56 -12.12 6.84
C ALA A 2 8.31 -12.13 5.32
N SER A 3 7.15 -12.63 4.91
CA SER A 3 6.57 -12.38 3.60
C SER A 3 5.21 -11.74 3.77
N ILE A 4 4.78 -10.91 2.82
CA ILE A 4 3.40 -10.43 2.77
C ILE A 4 2.69 -11.04 1.58
N ALA A 5 1.46 -11.49 1.80
CA ALA A 5 0.54 -11.92 0.77
C ALA A 5 -0.62 -10.91 0.66
N THR A 6 -0.94 -10.51 -0.56
CA THR A 6 -2.08 -9.63 -0.89
C THR A 6 -2.72 -10.10 -2.19
N ASN A 7 -3.84 -9.48 -2.56
CA ASN A 7 -4.37 -9.54 -3.92
C ASN A 7 -4.02 -8.25 -4.67
N ILE A 8 -3.85 -8.37 -5.98
CA ILE A 8 -3.69 -7.25 -6.91
C ILE A 8 -4.68 -7.43 -8.06
N GLU A 9 -5.10 -6.33 -8.65
CA GLU A 9 -5.95 -6.30 -9.84
C GLU A 9 -5.10 -5.81 -11.02
N ASP A 10 -5.16 -6.49 -12.16
CA ASP A 10 -4.49 -6.05 -13.39
C ASP A 10 -5.38 -5.11 -14.22
N GLU A 11 -4.88 -4.65 -15.36
CA GLU A 11 -5.60 -3.70 -16.24
C GLU A 11 -6.86 -4.28 -16.88
N ASN A 12 -7.01 -5.61 -16.88
CA ASN A 12 -8.21 -6.30 -17.38
C ASN A 12 -9.26 -6.53 -16.28
N GLY A 13 -8.95 -6.17 -15.03
CA GLY A 13 -9.80 -6.43 -13.87
C GLY A 13 -9.61 -7.84 -13.27
N ASP A 14 -8.60 -8.59 -13.71
CA ASP A 14 -8.32 -9.90 -13.17
C ASP A 14 -7.60 -9.79 -11.82
N ILE A 15 -8.07 -10.55 -10.84
CA ILE A 15 -7.51 -10.57 -9.49
C ILE A 15 -6.45 -11.67 -9.39
N HIS A 16 -5.23 -11.28 -9.04
CA HIS A 16 -4.09 -12.18 -8.87
C HIS A 16 -3.63 -12.22 -7.42
N ARG A 17 -3.27 -13.40 -6.94
CA ARG A 17 -2.56 -13.54 -5.66
C ARG A 17 -1.14 -13.05 -5.83
N PHE A 18 -0.70 -12.16 -4.95
CA PHE A 18 0.63 -11.56 -4.99
C PHE A 18 1.38 -11.74 -3.67
N VAL A 19 2.64 -12.15 -3.72
CA VAL A 19 3.47 -12.35 -2.53
C VAL A 19 4.82 -11.64 -2.66
N ILE A 20 5.15 -10.85 -1.64
CA ILE A 20 6.43 -10.16 -1.50
C ILE A 20 7.25 -10.86 -0.41
N TYR A 21 8.40 -11.41 -0.79
CA TYR A 21 9.35 -12.02 0.15
C TYR A 21 10.27 -10.99 0.79
N ARG A 22 11.12 -11.46 1.72
CA ARG A 22 12.11 -10.64 2.44
C ARG A 22 11.52 -9.33 2.97
N TRP A 23 10.27 -9.40 3.44
CA TRP A 23 9.62 -8.24 4.04
C TRP A 23 10.32 -7.91 5.36
N PRO A 24 10.80 -6.67 5.51
CA PRO A 24 11.50 -6.25 6.71
C PRO A 24 10.49 -6.18 7.89
N LEU A 25 10.94 -6.62 9.07
CA LEU A 25 10.06 -6.72 10.24
C LEU A 25 9.93 -5.36 10.94
N PRO A 26 8.76 -5.02 11.52
CA PRO A 26 8.43 -3.70 12.06
C PRO A 26 9.30 -3.23 13.25
N ASN A 27 10.21 -4.07 13.75
CA ASN A 27 11.16 -3.71 14.82
C ASN A 27 12.39 -2.93 14.34
N GLN A 28 12.53 -2.70 13.04
CA GLN A 28 13.64 -1.93 12.51
C GLN A 28 13.10 -0.61 11.97
N ARG A 29 13.72 0.52 12.35
CA ARG A 29 13.62 1.81 11.67
C ARG A 29 14.20 1.73 10.24
N ASP A 30 14.01 0.61 9.59
CA ASP A 30 14.50 0.30 8.26
C ASP A 30 13.56 0.99 7.26
N PRO A 31 14.06 1.94 6.45
CA PRO A 31 13.30 2.58 5.38
C PRO A 31 12.52 1.59 4.50
N ALA A 32 12.98 0.35 4.35
CA ALA A 32 12.29 -0.68 3.57
C ALA A 32 10.96 -1.16 4.19
N CYS A 33 10.82 -1.18 5.53
CA CYS A 33 9.52 -1.43 6.21
C CYS A 33 8.49 -0.36 5.85
N LEU A 34 8.98 0.83 5.51
CA LEU A 34 8.23 2.06 5.47
C LEU A 34 7.80 2.37 4.03
N GLU A 35 8.67 2.08 3.06
CA GLU A 35 8.28 1.89 1.65
C GLU A 35 7.20 0.82 1.55
N GLY A 36 7.33 -0.23 2.34
CA GLY A 36 6.36 -1.29 2.38
C GLY A 36 4.95 -0.89 2.82
N LEU A 37 4.83 0.05 3.76
CA LEU A 37 3.54 0.63 4.18
C LEU A 37 2.92 1.53 3.10
N LYS A 38 3.71 2.05 2.16
CA LYS A 38 3.20 2.80 1.00
C LYS A 38 2.61 1.86 -0.06
N VAL A 39 3.10 0.62 -0.14
CA VAL A 39 2.68 -0.39 -1.13
C VAL A 39 1.28 -0.96 -0.86
N PHE A 40 0.86 -1.05 0.40
CA PHE A 40 -0.44 -1.65 0.77
C PHE A 40 -1.50 -0.61 1.09
N ARG A 41 -1.74 0.30 0.14
CA ARG A 41 -2.88 1.20 0.17
C ARG A 41 -3.90 0.76 -0.89
N PRO A 42 -5.21 0.80 -0.60
CA PRO A 42 -6.22 0.59 -1.64
C PRO A 42 -6.02 1.57 -2.80
N ASN A 43 -6.29 1.10 -4.02
CA ASN A 43 -6.28 1.94 -5.24
C ASN A 43 -4.93 2.56 -5.60
N VAL A 44 -3.82 1.91 -5.24
CA VAL A 44 -2.50 2.33 -5.72
C VAL A 44 -2.09 1.52 -6.94
N LYS A 45 -1.70 2.22 -8.01
CA LYS A 45 -1.08 1.61 -9.18
C LYS A 45 0.37 1.28 -8.86
N ILE A 46 0.72 0.01 -9.02
CA ILE A 46 2.07 -0.49 -8.82
C ILE A 46 2.64 -1.03 -10.14
N SER A 47 3.96 -0.91 -10.30
CA SER A 47 4.71 -1.65 -11.31
C SER A 47 5.50 -2.75 -10.62
N ILE A 48 5.35 -3.98 -11.08
CA ILE A 48 6.03 -5.15 -10.53
C ILE A 48 7.21 -5.49 -11.43
N ILE A 49 8.42 -5.46 -10.87
CA ILE A 49 9.67 -5.71 -11.58
C ILE A 49 10.13 -7.13 -11.31
N ASN A 50 10.54 -7.84 -12.36
CA ASN A 50 11.01 -9.22 -12.28
C ASN A 50 10.03 -10.16 -11.53
N PRO A 51 8.71 -10.15 -11.87
CA PRO A 51 7.78 -11.10 -11.29
C PRO A 51 8.03 -12.51 -11.82
N TYR A 52 7.69 -13.51 -11.03
CA TYR A 52 7.57 -14.88 -11.50
C TYR A 52 6.30 -15.54 -10.98
N HIS A 53 5.74 -16.43 -11.78
CA HIS A 53 4.58 -17.21 -11.40
C HIS A 53 5.00 -18.49 -10.68
N ARG A 54 4.32 -18.81 -9.59
CA ARG A 54 4.46 -20.11 -8.93
C ARG A 54 3.10 -20.63 -8.48
N LYS A 55 2.85 -21.92 -8.70
CA LYS A 55 1.75 -22.61 -8.03
C LYS A 55 2.05 -22.71 -6.54
N ALA A 56 1.14 -22.18 -5.72
CA ALA A 56 1.19 -22.34 -4.28
C ALA A 56 0.77 -23.76 -3.87
N ARG A 57 0.93 -24.10 -2.59
CA ARG A 57 0.63 -25.46 -2.06
C ARG A 57 -0.84 -25.83 -2.19
N ASP A 58 -1.71 -24.83 -2.22
CA ASP A 58 -3.15 -24.95 -2.44
C ASP A 58 -3.53 -25.02 -3.93
N GLY A 59 -2.55 -25.12 -4.83
CA GLY A 59 -2.76 -25.27 -6.28
C GLY A 59 -2.97 -23.97 -7.05
N HIS A 60 -3.21 -22.84 -6.37
CA HIS A 60 -3.47 -21.55 -7.01
C HIS A 60 -2.19 -20.90 -7.56
N ASN A 61 -2.29 -20.27 -8.74
CA ASN A 61 -1.21 -19.47 -9.30
C ASN A 61 -0.99 -18.22 -8.43
N THR A 62 0.27 -17.87 -8.19
CA THR A 62 0.66 -16.71 -7.38
C THR A 62 1.79 -15.97 -8.08
N ILE A 63 1.63 -14.67 -8.27
CA ILE A 63 2.70 -13.76 -8.68
C ILE A 63 3.60 -13.52 -7.47
N ARG A 64 4.92 -13.62 -7.66
CA ARG A 64 5.89 -13.48 -6.59
C ARG A 64 7.00 -12.52 -6.96
N VAL A 65 7.46 -11.78 -5.96
CA VAL A 65 8.71 -11.00 -6.02
C VAL A 65 9.57 -11.29 -4.79
N GLU A 66 10.87 -11.19 -5.00
CA GLU A 66 11.88 -11.55 -4.01
C GLU A 66 11.98 -10.57 -2.83
N GLY A 67 11.53 -9.32 -3.01
CA GLY A 67 11.67 -8.25 -2.04
C GLY A 67 10.80 -7.03 -2.37
N PRO A 68 10.58 -6.11 -1.42
CA PRO A 68 9.82 -4.87 -1.64
C PRO A 68 10.45 -3.95 -2.70
N GLU A 69 11.75 -4.03 -2.93
CA GLU A 69 12.50 -3.24 -3.93
C GLU A 69 12.00 -3.45 -5.38
N TYR A 70 11.33 -4.59 -5.64
CA TYR A 70 10.76 -4.97 -6.92
C TYR A 70 9.34 -4.44 -7.14
N VAL A 71 8.76 -3.72 -6.18
CA VAL A 71 7.44 -3.10 -6.31
C VAL A 71 7.62 -1.59 -6.35
N LYS A 72 7.30 -0.96 -7.49
CA LYS A 72 7.37 0.49 -7.66
C LYS A 72 5.98 1.09 -7.59
N LEU A 73 5.81 2.12 -6.77
CA LEU A 73 4.57 2.86 -6.67
C LEU A 73 4.51 3.94 -7.76
N ASN A 74 3.40 4.04 -8.48
CA ASN A 74 3.16 5.17 -9.35
C ASN A 74 2.60 6.33 -8.53
N THR A 75 3.50 7.16 -7.99
CA THR A 75 3.18 8.23 -7.03
C THR A 75 2.41 9.40 -7.64
N SER A 76 2.45 9.57 -8.97
CA SER A 76 1.80 10.70 -9.66
C SER A 76 0.30 10.83 -9.42
N MET A 77 -0.36 9.73 -9.02
CA MET A 77 -1.80 9.65 -8.76
C MET A 77 -2.17 9.67 -7.25
N ILE A 78 -1.20 9.42 -6.36
CA ILE A 78 -1.46 9.21 -4.92
C ILE A 78 -1.93 10.50 -4.24
N ASP A 79 -1.42 11.66 -4.67
CA ASP A 79 -1.66 12.94 -4.00
C ASP A 79 -3.01 13.58 -4.34
N LYS A 80 -3.87 12.89 -5.12
CA LYS A 80 -5.14 13.43 -5.60
C LYS A 80 -6.31 12.48 -5.45
N GLN A 81 -6.16 11.37 -4.75
CA GLN A 81 -7.21 10.35 -4.65
C GLN A 81 -7.54 9.99 -3.21
N CYS A 82 -8.80 9.63 -2.98
CA CYS A 82 -9.25 9.18 -1.67
C CYS A 82 -8.59 7.84 -1.31
N HIS A 83 -8.03 7.77 -0.11
CA HIS A 83 -7.33 6.59 0.41
C HIS A 83 -8.22 5.35 0.59
N VAL A 84 -9.55 5.54 0.66
CA VAL A 84 -10.52 4.46 0.85
C VAL A 84 -11.15 4.05 -0.47
N CYS A 85 -11.78 4.98 -1.18
CA CYS A 85 -12.58 4.66 -2.36
C CYS A 85 -11.90 4.97 -3.70
N GLY A 86 -10.69 5.53 -3.70
CA GLY A 86 -9.95 5.86 -4.92
C GLY A 86 -10.49 7.06 -5.70
N LYS A 87 -11.58 7.70 -5.24
CA LYS A 87 -12.15 8.87 -5.94
C LYS A 87 -11.14 10.00 -6.05
N GLU A 88 -10.91 10.45 -7.28
CA GLU A 88 -10.03 11.58 -7.57
C GLU A 88 -10.66 12.93 -7.14
N GLY A 89 -9.82 13.86 -6.72
CA GLY A 89 -10.20 15.21 -6.34
C GLY A 89 -8.99 16.15 -6.28
N LYS A 90 -9.16 17.38 -6.80
CA LYS A 90 -8.06 18.37 -6.87
C LYS A 90 -7.57 18.86 -5.50
N ALA A 91 -8.38 18.75 -4.45
CA ALA A 91 -8.07 19.25 -3.11
C ALA A 91 -8.78 18.44 -2.02
N LEU A 92 -8.42 17.16 -1.91
CA LEU A 92 -8.98 16.30 -0.87
C LEU A 92 -8.42 16.67 0.51
N PRO A 93 -9.27 16.80 1.56
CA PRO A 93 -8.80 16.95 2.93
C PRO A 93 -7.81 15.85 3.33
N SER A 94 -6.69 16.23 3.92
CA SER A 94 -5.70 15.28 4.46
C SER A 94 -5.93 15.00 5.94
N CYS A 95 -5.49 13.82 6.38
CA CYS A 95 -5.40 13.48 7.80
C CYS A 95 -4.63 14.58 8.54
N SER A 96 -5.26 15.21 9.53
CA SER A 96 -4.68 16.35 10.25
C SER A 96 -3.38 16.02 10.98
N GLN A 97 -3.14 14.75 11.31
CA GLN A 97 -1.96 14.30 12.04
C GLN A 97 -0.78 13.96 11.12
N CYS A 98 -0.98 13.06 10.15
CA CYS A 98 0.11 12.56 9.31
C CYS A 98 0.25 13.29 7.97
N LYS A 99 -0.77 14.03 7.52
CA LYS A 99 -0.82 14.73 6.23
C LYS A 99 -0.61 13.87 4.99
N MET A 100 -0.52 12.54 5.13
CA MET A 100 -0.19 11.59 4.07
C MET A 100 -1.39 10.84 3.47
N ALA A 101 -2.53 10.85 4.14
CA ALA A 101 -3.76 10.19 3.68
C ALA A 101 -4.81 11.24 3.36
N LEU A 102 -5.46 11.08 2.21
CA LEU A 102 -6.45 12.01 1.65
C LEU A 102 -7.82 11.35 1.62
N TYR A 103 -8.88 12.13 1.88
CA TYR A 103 -10.23 11.59 1.95
C TYR A 103 -11.22 12.48 1.20
N CYS A 104 -12.16 11.87 0.47
CA CYS A 104 -13.25 12.62 -0.16
C CYS A 104 -14.36 13.00 0.83
N SER A 105 -14.41 12.38 2.00
CA SER A 105 -15.43 12.62 3.01
C SER A 105 -14.98 12.19 4.41
N LYS A 106 -15.71 12.62 5.43
CA LYS A 106 -15.45 12.26 6.83
C LYS A 106 -15.73 10.77 7.08
N GLU A 107 -16.66 10.19 6.34
CA GLU A 107 -17.00 8.77 6.39
C GLU A 107 -15.80 7.94 5.93
N CYS A 108 -15.17 8.30 4.80
CA CYS A 108 -13.94 7.65 4.34
C CYS A 108 -12.81 7.79 5.36
N GLN A 109 -12.63 8.97 5.96
CA GLN A 109 -11.62 9.14 7.01
C GLN A 109 -11.88 8.25 8.24
N THR A 110 -13.14 8.14 8.66
CA THR A 110 -13.53 7.34 9.83
C THR A 110 -13.37 5.85 9.56
N PHE A 111 -13.75 5.41 8.36
CA PHE A 111 -13.55 4.04 7.90
C PHE A 111 -12.06 3.67 7.82
N ASP A 112 -11.21 4.55 7.25
CA ASP A 112 -9.75 4.32 7.24
C ASP A 112 -9.20 4.22 8.67
N TRP A 113 -9.67 5.09 9.58
CA TRP A 113 -9.24 5.13 10.97
C TRP A 113 -9.51 3.84 11.74
N VAL A 114 -10.71 3.29 11.60
CA VAL A 114 -11.19 2.14 12.38
C VAL A 114 -11.00 0.82 11.65
N GLU A 115 -11.52 0.72 10.43
CA GLU A 115 -11.63 -0.55 9.69
C GLU A 115 -10.33 -0.91 8.95
N LEU A 116 -9.64 0.09 8.38
CA LEU A 116 -8.36 -0.11 7.69
C LEU A 116 -7.13 0.14 8.58
N ASN A 117 -7.35 0.34 9.89
CA ASN A 117 -6.31 0.52 10.91
C ASN A 117 -5.34 1.68 10.63
N HIS A 118 -5.81 2.78 10.03
CA HIS A 118 -5.02 4.01 9.93
C HIS A 118 -4.55 4.47 11.32
N ARG A 119 -5.37 4.26 12.36
CA ARG A 119 -5.01 4.56 13.76
C ARG A 119 -3.66 3.97 14.17
N GLY A 120 -3.39 2.71 13.82
CA GLY A 120 -2.15 2.01 14.18
C GLY A 120 -0.93 2.55 13.43
N ILE A 121 -1.12 3.00 12.18
CA ILE A 121 -0.03 3.40 11.29
C ILE A 121 0.19 4.93 11.23
N CYS A 122 -0.79 5.74 11.65
CA CYS A 122 -0.79 7.20 11.50
C CYS A 122 0.46 7.88 12.05
N LYS A 123 0.91 7.45 13.23
CA LYS A 123 2.11 7.99 13.89
C LYS A 123 3.38 7.78 13.06
N TYR A 124 3.49 6.63 12.39
CA TYR A 124 4.64 6.32 11.53
C TYR A 124 4.57 7.18 10.27
N LEU A 125 3.39 7.26 9.63
CA LEU A 125 3.18 8.14 8.47
C LEU A 125 3.53 9.61 8.76
N LYS A 126 3.20 10.12 9.96
CA LYS A 126 3.57 11.46 10.41
C LYS A 126 5.09 11.66 10.52
N MET A 127 5.83 10.62 10.88
CA MET A 127 7.31 10.71 10.92
C MET A 127 7.89 10.81 9.50
N PHE A 128 7.27 10.16 8.50
CA PHE A 128 7.70 10.25 7.10
C PHE A 128 7.45 11.59 6.47
N SER A 129 6.30 12.21 6.73
CA SER A 129 5.96 13.52 6.14
C SER A 129 6.92 14.65 6.54
N ARG A 130 7.92 14.38 7.39
CA ARG A 130 8.96 15.31 7.83
C ARG A 130 10.33 15.04 7.19
N LEU A 131 10.46 13.91 6.48
CA LEU A 131 11.70 13.45 5.82
C LEU A 131 11.70 13.71 4.30
N ILE A 132 10.57 14.20 3.79
CA ILE A 132 10.29 14.66 2.42
C ILE A 132 9.88 16.13 2.53
#